data_AF-A0A3M2APQ2-F1
#
_entry.id   AF-A0A3M2APQ2-F1
#
_cell.length_a   1.000
_cell.length_b   1.000
_cell.length_c   1.000
_cell.angle_alpha   90.00
_cell.angle_beta   90.00
_cell.angle_gamma   90.00
#
_symmetry.space_group_name_H-M   'P 1'
#
loop_
_entity.id
_entity.type
_entity.pdbx_description
1 polymer ?
#
loop_
_entity_poly.entity_id
_entity_poly.type
_entity_poly.pdbx_seq_one_letter_code
_entity_poly.pdbx_strand_id
1 'polypeptide(L)'
;MDSRIPEHHPLRRLFGTLTERSFTEALGWPDFNVTEYLSNLLVEFAHVDQLYRIKDQRGKSVETVVELLYEAELLNDASPLDREREVHRHIGDFTLFMAGLFPEYLSYIKTGGLIHHKDFLVDYVKA
;
A
#
# COMPACT_ATOMS: atom_id res chain seq x y z
N MET A 1 5.33 13.64 13.38
CA MET A 1 4.81 14.85 12.69
C MET A 1 3.59 14.40 11.92
N ASP A 2 2.56 15.23 11.82
CA ASP A 2 1.34 14.86 11.09
C ASP A 2 1.67 14.86 9.59
N SER A 3 2.01 13.70 9.03
CA SER A 3 2.40 13.53 7.63
C SER A 3 1.20 13.51 6.68
N ARG A 4 0.07 14.11 7.09
CA ARG A 4 -1.16 14.14 6.30
C ARG A 4 -1.14 15.29 5.31
N ILE A 5 -1.33 14.98 4.04
CA ILE A 5 -1.40 15.98 2.98
C ILE A 5 -2.74 16.73 3.06
N PRO A 6 -2.74 18.09 3.13
CA PRO A 6 -3.97 18.89 3.21
C PRO A 6 -4.92 18.69 2.03
N GLU A 7 -6.23 18.92 2.24
CA GLU A 7 -7.28 18.74 1.21
C GLU A 7 -7.06 19.61 -0.05
N HIS A 8 -6.51 20.81 0.11
CA HIS A 8 -6.26 21.73 -1.00
C HIS A 8 -4.86 21.56 -1.62
N HIS A 9 -4.13 20.49 -1.28
CA HIS A 9 -2.77 20.29 -1.75
C HIS A 9 -2.75 19.93 -3.26
N PRO A 10 -1.84 20.49 -4.07
CA PRO A 10 -1.79 20.24 -5.52
C PRO A 10 -1.66 18.77 -5.91
N LEU A 11 -1.03 17.93 -5.08
CA LEU A 11 -0.91 16.48 -5.33
C LEU A 11 -2.26 15.76 -5.38
N ARG A 12 -3.26 16.21 -4.61
CA ARG A 12 -4.60 15.62 -4.64
C ARG A 12 -5.25 15.82 -6.00
N ARG A 13 -5.15 17.04 -6.55
CA ARG A 13 -5.61 17.35 -7.90
C ARG A 13 -4.83 16.56 -8.94
N LEU A 14 -3.51 16.49 -8.81
CA LEU A 14 -2.65 15.77 -9.75
C LEU A 14 -3.04 14.28 -9.82
N PHE A 15 -3.04 13.58 -8.68
CA PHE A 15 -3.38 12.15 -8.65
C PHE A 15 -4.84 11.91 -9.00
N GLY A 16 -5.78 12.76 -8.55
CA GLY A 16 -7.18 12.68 -8.96
C GLY A 16 -7.35 12.71 -10.47
N THR A 17 -6.79 13.72 -11.14
CA THR A 17 -6.88 13.86 -12.60
C THR A 17 -6.21 12.71 -13.34
N LEU A 18 -5.02 12.25 -12.90
CA LEU A 18 -4.32 11.16 -13.57
C LEU A 18 -5.05 9.82 -13.42
N THR A 19 -5.57 9.52 -12.23
CA THR A 19 -6.31 8.28 -11.96
C THR A 19 -7.64 8.25 -12.70
N GLU A 20 -8.42 9.34 -12.64
CA GLU A 20 -9.68 9.46 -13.38
C GLU A 20 -9.48 9.28 -14.89
N ARG A 21 -8.45 9.94 -15.43
CA ARG A 21 -8.11 9.82 -16.85
C ARG A 21 -7.71 8.39 -17.21
N SER A 22 -6.91 7.73 -16.39
CA SER A 22 -6.47 6.34 -16.64
C SER A 22 -7.66 5.37 -16.63
N PHE A 23 -8.58 5.52 -15.68
CA PHE A 23 -9.76 4.68 -15.58
C PHE A 23 -10.75 4.92 -16.72
N THR A 24 -10.95 6.18 -17.10
CA THR A 24 -11.89 6.55 -18.17
C THR A 24 -11.32 6.21 -19.56
N GLU A 25 -10.10 6.66 -19.86
CA GLU A 25 -9.54 6.59 -21.21
C GLU A 25 -8.83 5.26 -21.49
N ALA A 26 -8.04 4.74 -20.54
CA ALA A 26 -7.23 3.55 -20.77
C ALA A 26 -7.97 2.25 -20.40
N LEU A 27 -8.74 2.25 -19.31
CA LEU A 27 -9.48 1.07 -18.85
C LEU A 27 -10.92 1.01 -19.37
N GLY A 28 -11.50 2.15 -19.79
CA GLY A 28 -12.91 2.22 -20.19
C GLY A 28 -13.88 1.94 -19.05
N TRP A 29 -13.45 2.12 -17.80
CA TRP A 29 -14.21 1.84 -16.59
C TRP A 29 -14.20 3.04 -15.63
N PRO A 30 -15.08 4.02 -15.84
CA PRO A 30 -15.12 5.25 -15.04
C PRO A 30 -15.87 5.04 -13.72
N ASP A 31 -15.29 4.31 -12.78
CA ASP A 31 -15.83 4.17 -11.42
C ASP A 31 -15.27 5.26 -10.50
N PHE A 32 -16.15 6.16 -10.05
CA PHE A 32 -15.77 7.28 -9.19
C PHE A 32 -15.26 6.82 -7.81
N ASN A 33 -15.85 5.78 -7.23
CA ASN A 33 -15.46 5.32 -5.89
C ASN A 33 -14.04 4.73 -5.94
N VAL A 34 -13.73 3.98 -6.99
CA VAL A 34 -12.41 3.36 -7.15
C VAL A 34 -11.34 4.40 -7.49
N THR A 35 -11.66 5.36 -8.37
CA THR A 35 -10.73 6.44 -8.73
C THR A 35 -10.44 7.39 -7.56
N GLU A 36 -11.46 7.73 -6.76
CA GLU A 36 -11.29 8.49 -5.52
C GLU A 36 -10.46 7.71 -4.49
N TYR A 37 -10.73 6.41 -4.32
CA TYR A 37 -9.96 5.56 -3.42
C TYR A 37 -8.48 5.53 -3.79
N LEU A 38 -8.17 5.21 -5.05
CA LEU A 38 -6.80 5.08 -5.51
C LEU A 38 -6.06 6.40 -5.53
N SER A 39 -6.73 7.50 -5.90
CA SER A 39 -6.10 8.82 -5.84
C SER A 39 -5.74 9.21 -4.39
N ASN A 40 -6.61 8.93 -3.42
CA ASN A 40 -6.30 9.14 -2.01
C ASN A 40 -5.17 8.23 -1.51
N LEU A 41 -5.13 6.96 -1.92
CA LEU A 41 -4.04 6.03 -1.62
C LEU A 41 -2.69 6.58 -2.13
N LEU A 42 -2.64 7.04 -3.38
CA LEU A 42 -1.43 7.64 -3.96
C LEU A 42 -0.98 8.90 -3.22
N VAL A 43 -1.93 9.73 -2.75
CA VAL A 43 -1.63 10.90 -1.92
C VAL A 43 -1.08 10.48 -0.56
N GLU A 44 -1.68 9.49 0.10
CA GLU A 44 -1.25 9.01 1.41
C GLU A 44 0.19 8.46 1.35
N PHE A 45 0.49 7.63 0.35
CA PHE A 45 1.81 7.01 0.21
C PHE A 45 2.87 7.88 -0.46
N ALA A 46 2.53 9.12 -0.85
CA ALA A 46 3.54 10.11 -1.21
C ALA A 46 4.50 10.42 -0.04
N HIS A 47 4.04 10.21 1.20
CA HIS A 47 4.91 10.22 2.38
C HIS A 47 5.35 8.79 2.73
N VAL A 48 6.65 8.54 2.67
CA VAL A 48 7.25 7.23 2.99
C VAL A 48 6.94 6.76 4.42
N ASP A 49 6.74 7.70 5.36
CA ASP A 49 6.33 7.38 6.73
C ASP A 49 4.94 6.74 6.80
N GLN A 50 4.04 7.05 5.86
CA GLN A 50 2.72 6.40 5.77
C GLN A 50 2.85 4.99 5.21
N LEU A 51 3.74 4.79 4.24
CA LEU A 51 4.02 3.47 3.67
C LEU A 51 4.53 2.50 4.75
N TYR A 52 5.47 2.96 5.60
CA TYR A 52 6.09 2.17 6.67
C TYR A 52 5.59 2.53 8.08
N ARG A 53 4.30 2.87 8.19
CA ARG A 53 3.69 3.32 9.46
C ARG A 53 3.53 2.21 10.50
N ILE A 54 3.42 0.95 10.05
CA ILE A 54 3.33 -0.21 10.95
C ILE A 54 4.73 -0.53 11.48
N LYS A 55 4.82 -0.70 12.79
CA LYS A 55 6.05 -1.00 13.51
C LYS A 55 5.91 -2.35 14.17
N ASP A 56 7.01 -3.11 14.18
CA ASP A 56 7.10 -4.36 14.94
C ASP A 56 7.13 -4.09 16.46
N GLN A 57 7.11 -5.16 17.25
CA GLN A 57 7.20 -5.09 18.72
C GLN A 57 8.49 -4.42 19.25
N ARG A 58 9.51 -4.27 18.40
CA ARG A 58 10.80 -3.62 18.72
C ARG A 58 10.85 -2.17 18.23
N GLY A 59 9.77 -1.66 17.63
CA GLY A 59 9.65 -0.31 17.10
C GLY A 59 10.27 -0.12 15.71
N LYS A 60 10.70 -1.18 15.03
CA LYS A 60 11.24 -1.11 13.66
C LYS A 60 10.09 -1.04 12.65
N SER A 61 10.25 -0.22 11.62
CA SER A 61 9.33 -0.23 10.47
C SER A 61 9.27 -1.60 9.82
N VAL A 62 8.04 -2.04 9.61
CA VAL A 62 7.73 -3.18 8.76
C VAL A 62 7.84 -2.72 7.31
N GLU A 63 8.62 -3.45 6.51
CA GLU A 63 8.96 -3.07 5.13
C GLU A 63 8.44 -4.08 4.10
N THR A 64 7.96 -5.24 4.56
CA THR A 64 7.61 -6.38 3.71
C THR A 64 6.20 -6.87 3.99
N VAL A 65 5.51 -7.41 2.99
CA VAL A 65 4.14 -7.94 3.14
C VAL A 65 4.10 -9.11 4.12
N VAL A 66 5.12 -9.98 4.14
CA VAL A 66 5.22 -11.06 5.13
C VAL A 66 5.23 -10.51 6.56
N GLU A 67 6.02 -9.47 6.82
CA GLU A 67 6.05 -8.85 8.13
C GLU A 67 4.72 -8.15 8.47
N LEU A 68 4.06 -7.52 7.48
CA LEU A 68 2.76 -6.88 7.72
C LEU A 68 1.70 -7.90 8.10
N LEU A 69 1.65 -9.05 7.41
CA LEU A 69 0.75 -10.16 7.73
C LEU A 69 1.04 -10.73 9.13
N TYR A 70 2.32 -10.93 9.44
CA TYR A 70 2.75 -11.40 10.76
C TYR A 70 2.31 -10.46 11.89
N GLU A 71 2.51 -9.15 11.72
CA GLU A 71 2.05 -8.17 12.71
C GLU A 71 0.50 -8.09 12.77
N ALA A 72 -0.21 -8.31 11.67
CA ALA A 72 -1.66 -8.38 11.66
C ALA A 72 -2.19 -9.56 12.48
N GLU A 73 -1.55 -10.73 12.35
CA GLU A 73 -1.88 -11.94 13.12
C GLU A 73 -1.68 -11.74 14.62
N LEU A 74 -0.57 -11.09 15.01
CA LEU A 74 -0.31 -10.75 16.42
C LEU A 74 -1.34 -9.77 17.01
N LEU A 75 -1.82 -8.82 16.19
CA LEU A 75 -2.82 -7.85 16.62
C LEU A 75 -4.22 -8.45 16.73
N ASN A 76 -4.53 -9.47 15.93
CA ASN A 76 -5.85 -10.11 15.90
C ASN A 76 -6.24 -10.69 17.28
N ASP A 77 -5.26 -11.25 18.01
CA ASP A 77 -5.51 -11.84 19.33
C ASP A 77 -5.81 -10.82 20.45
N ALA A 78 -5.58 -9.52 20.23
CA ALA A 78 -5.58 -8.51 21.30
C ALA A 78 -6.27 -7.17 20.97
N SER A 79 -6.82 -6.98 19.77
CA SER A 79 -7.26 -5.65 19.30
C SER A 79 -8.77 -5.54 18.99
N PRO A 80 -9.36 -4.32 19.11
CA PRO A 80 -10.72 -4.07 18.62
C PRO A 80 -10.84 -4.29 17.10
N LEU A 81 -12.00 -4.76 16.65
CA LEU A 81 -12.30 -5.04 15.23
C LEU A 81 -11.95 -3.89 14.27
N ASP A 82 -12.11 -2.63 14.69
CA ASP A 82 -11.80 -1.48 13.83
C ASP A 82 -10.30 -1.35 13.55
N ARG A 83 -9.45 -1.69 14.54
CA ARG A 83 -8.00 -1.70 14.38
C ARG A 83 -7.55 -2.82 13.43
N GLU A 84 -8.15 -3.99 13.56
CA GLU A 84 -7.90 -5.13 12.67
C GLU A 84 -8.19 -4.75 11.21
N ARG A 85 -9.32 -4.10 10.96
CA ARG A 85 -9.70 -3.61 9.63
C ARG A 85 -8.73 -2.59 9.06
N GLU A 86 -8.26 -1.64 9.88
CA GLU A 86 -7.27 -0.64 9.45
C GLU A 86 -5.96 -1.30 9.00
N VAL A 87 -5.49 -2.32 9.72
CA VAL A 87 -4.26 -3.06 9.38
C VAL A 87 -4.44 -3.84 8.09
N HIS A 88 -5.53 -4.59 7.94
CA HIS A 88 -5.80 -5.35 6.71
C HIS A 88 -5.97 -4.43 5.49
N ARG A 89 -6.64 -3.28 5.67
CA ARG A 89 -6.72 -2.25 4.63
C ARG A 89 -5.33 -1.75 4.24
N HIS A 90 -4.45 -1.47 5.21
CA HIS A 90 -3.08 -1.04 4.93
C HIS A 90 -2.30 -2.09 4.15
N ILE A 91 -2.46 -3.38 4.45
CA ILE A 91 -1.82 -4.48 3.71
C ILE A 91 -2.28 -4.48 2.25
N GLY A 92 -3.59 -4.36 2.03
CA GLY A 92 -4.15 -4.25 0.68
C GLY A 92 -3.60 -3.02 -0.07
N ASP A 93 -3.60 -1.86 0.58
CA ASP A 93 -3.11 -0.61 -0.01
C ASP A 93 -1.63 -0.67 -0.36
N PHE A 94 -0.80 -1.19 0.56
CA PHE A 94 0.63 -1.41 0.34
C PHE A 94 0.86 -2.34 -0.86
N THR A 95 0.11 -3.44 -0.91
CA THR A 95 0.21 -4.43 -1.99
C THR A 95 -0.17 -3.81 -3.33
N LEU A 96 -1.30 -3.08 -3.39
CA LEU A 96 -1.77 -2.37 -4.58
C LEU A 96 -0.74 -1.35 -5.08
N PHE A 97 -0.17 -0.57 -4.17
CA PHE A 97 0.84 0.44 -4.51
C PHE A 97 2.11 -0.19 -5.08
N MET A 98 2.66 -1.21 -4.40
CA MET A 98 3.89 -1.86 -4.81
C MET A 98 3.72 -2.61 -6.14
N ALA A 99 2.62 -3.35 -6.30
CA ALA A 99 2.33 -4.08 -7.53
C ALA A 99 2.01 -3.14 -8.71
N GLY A 100 1.37 -2.00 -8.44
CA GLY A 100 0.98 -1.04 -9.46
C GLY A 100 2.13 -0.14 -9.95
N LEU A 101 2.95 0.40 -9.03
CA LEU A 101 4.00 1.37 -9.37
C LEU A 101 5.41 0.78 -9.47
N PHE A 102 5.66 -0.35 -8.83
CA PHE A 102 6.99 -0.97 -8.76
C PHE A 102 6.99 -2.46 -9.14
N PRO A 103 6.31 -2.89 -10.23
CA PRO A 103 6.25 -4.30 -10.61
C PRO A 103 7.63 -4.89 -10.96
N GLU A 104 8.57 -4.09 -11.46
CA GLU A 104 9.94 -4.51 -11.76
C GLU A 104 10.73 -4.82 -10.49
N TYR A 105 10.53 -4.03 -9.43
CA TYR A 105 11.16 -4.29 -8.13
C TYR A 105 10.69 -5.63 -7.54
N LEU A 106 9.39 -5.91 -7.61
CA LEU A 106 8.84 -7.20 -7.19
C LEU A 106 9.39 -8.37 -8.02
N SER A 107 9.55 -8.17 -9.32
CA SER A 107 10.15 -9.16 -10.21
C SER A 107 11.62 -9.42 -9.88
N TYR A 108 12.38 -8.36 -9.56
CA TYR A 108 13.76 -8.45 -9.12
C TYR A 108 13.90 -9.22 -7.81
N ILE A 109 13.04 -8.95 -6.81
CA ILE A 109 13.03 -9.70 -5.55
C ILE A 109 12.87 -11.21 -5.79
N LYS A 110 11.98 -11.62 -6.71
CA LYS A 110 11.72 -13.04 -7.00
C LYS A 110 12.84 -13.72 -7.80
N THR A 111 13.66 -12.96 -8.54
CA THR A 111 14.60 -13.53 -9.53
C THR A 111 16.09 -13.23 -9.26
N GLY A 112 16.42 -12.33 -8.34
CA GLY A 112 17.75 -11.74 -8.15
C GLY A 112 18.86 -12.60 -7.53
N GLY A 113 18.72 -13.93 -7.41
CA GLY A 113 19.70 -14.80 -6.73
C GLY A 113 19.50 -14.90 -5.22
N LEU A 114 20.43 -15.58 -4.50
CA LEU A 114 20.31 -16.09 -3.11
C LEU A 114 19.18 -15.44 -2.29
N ILE A 115 18.21 -16.27 -1.88
CA ILE A 115 16.96 -15.86 -1.23
C ILE A 115 17.26 -15.11 0.08
N HIS A 116 17.27 -13.78 0.03
CA HIS A 116 17.57 -12.91 1.18
C HIS A 116 16.41 -11.96 1.56
N HIS A 117 15.44 -11.76 0.66
CA HIS A 117 14.31 -10.87 0.91
C HIS A 117 13.11 -11.63 1.52
N LYS A 118 12.45 -11.03 2.52
CA LYS A 118 11.35 -11.69 3.25
C LYS A 118 10.14 -11.99 2.37
N ASP A 119 9.87 -11.14 1.39
CA ASP A 119 8.77 -11.33 0.43
C ASP A 119 9.08 -12.23 -0.77
N PHE A 120 10.22 -12.95 -0.78
CA PHE A 120 10.59 -13.79 -1.93
C PHE A 120 9.50 -14.80 -2.34
N LEU A 121 8.77 -15.36 -1.38
CA LEU A 121 7.70 -16.34 -1.62
C LEU A 121 6.31 -15.72 -1.79
N VAL A 122 6.16 -14.40 -1.61
CA VAL A 122 4.86 -13.73 -1.67
C VAL A 122 4.54 -13.34 -3.10
N ASP A 123 3.35 -13.72 -3.56
CA ASP A 123 2.80 -13.24 -4.82
C ASP A 123 1.80 -12.11 -4.61
N TYR A 124 2.26 -10.87 -4.79
CA TYR A 124 1.47 -9.65 -4.57
C TYR A 124 0.23 -9.54 -5.47
N VAL A 125 0.15 -10.31 -6.56
CA VAL A 125 -0.97 -10.25 -7.53
C VAL A 125 -1.91 -11.47 -7.41
N LYS A 126 -1.48 -12.53 -6.71
CA LYS A 126 -2.28 -13.76 -6.52
C LYS A 126 -2.66 -14.03 -5.06
N ALA A 127 -2.37 -13.09 -4.15
CA ALA A 127 -2.70 -13.18 -2.73
C ALA A 127 -4.22 -13.20 -2.48
#